data_AF-D0YYQ6-F1
#
_entry.id   AF-D0YYQ6-F1
#
_cell.length_a   1.000
_cell.length_b   1.000
_cell.length_c   1.000
_cell.angle_alpha   90.00
_cell.angle_beta   90.00
_cell.angle_gamma   90.00
#
_symmetry.space_group_name_H-M   'P 1'
#
loop_
_entity.id
_entity.type
_entity.pdbx_description
1 polymer ?
#
loop_
_entity_poly.entity_id
_entity_poly.type
_entity_poly.pdbx_seq_one_letter_code
_entity_poly.pdbx_strand_id
1 'polypeptide(L)'
;MEQYNLQLSSVKHTAPDGIEMGVMNNGTPYLGARGLAALCGVAPSVIITLVKDWEADLRFKPRGQAIEQLILDQGGDPSSLYVPITVDGKTYHAINDVNCMAILEYYAFESQTPQEQATRNYRSLAKLTLRTFIYERTGYNPEDSLPQYWKTFHERITLNELPSGYFSAFSEIANLVISGIRGGMPFDSNTMPDISVGMAWGKHWCGNSFDEKYGLRRKHLHVFPEDFPQKDPMAWIYPVEALGEFRRWMDDIYVTEKFGTYLNNKAKKGGLNNVDIQALVQAVQPARLN
;
A
#
# COMPACT_ATOMS: atom_id res chain seq x y z
N MET A 1 -7.87 -20.11 -2.39
CA MET A 1 -7.94 -18.64 -2.59
C MET A 1 -6.55 -18.23 -3.03
N GLU A 2 -6.33 -18.14 -4.34
CA GLU A 2 -5.05 -17.64 -4.87
C GLU A 2 -5.16 -16.13 -5.05
N GLN A 3 -4.35 -15.41 -4.29
CA GLN A 3 -4.15 -13.97 -4.38
C GLN A 3 -3.41 -13.67 -5.69
N TYR A 4 -4.11 -13.17 -6.71
CA TYR A 4 -3.48 -12.74 -7.96
C TYR A 4 -2.73 -11.43 -7.73
N ASN A 5 -1.48 -11.56 -7.29
CA ASN A 5 -0.54 -10.47 -7.12
C ASN A 5 -0.19 -9.84 -8.48
N LEU A 6 -0.23 -8.51 -8.58
CA LEU A 6 0.53 -7.78 -9.60
C LEU A 6 1.95 -8.37 -9.64
N GLN A 7 2.50 -8.62 -10.84
CA GLN A 7 3.89 -9.06 -10.93
C GLN A 7 4.79 -8.02 -10.25
N LEU A 8 5.36 -8.42 -9.11
CA LEU A 8 6.27 -7.59 -8.35
C LEU A 8 7.51 -7.35 -9.21
N SER A 9 7.73 -6.10 -9.55
CA SER A 9 8.90 -5.66 -10.30
C SER A 9 9.61 -4.55 -9.53
N SER A 10 10.92 -4.47 -9.73
CA SER A 10 11.74 -3.48 -9.05
C SER A 10 11.65 -2.12 -9.76
N VAL A 11 11.23 -1.08 -9.05
CA VAL A 11 11.23 0.31 -9.57
C VAL A 11 12.54 1.04 -9.29
N LYS A 12 13.27 0.60 -8.27
CA LYS A 12 14.65 1.03 -7.97
C LYS A 12 15.47 -0.20 -7.61
N HIS A 13 16.65 -0.34 -8.22
CA HIS A 13 17.61 -1.37 -7.87
C HIS A 13 19.01 -0.76 -7.95
N THR A 14 19.77 -0.82 -6.86
CA THR A 14 21.11 -0.25 -6.77
C THR A 14 21.96 -1.02 -5.76
N ALA A 15 23.27 -0.75 -5.73
CA ALA A 15 24.20 -1.37 -4.79
C ALA A 15 25.15 -0.33 -4.14
N PRO A 16 24.62 0.69 -3.44
CA PRO A 16 25.45 1.66 -2.74
C PRO A 16 26.28 0.95 -1.67
N ASP A 17 27.56 1.29 -1.60
CA ASP A 17 28.55 0.66 -0.71
C ASP A 17 28.64 -0.88 -0.87
N GLY A 18 28.24 -1.41 -2.04
CA GLY A 18 28.22 -2.84 -2.32
C GLY A 18 27.03 -3.61 -1.72
N ILE A 19 26.07 -2.92 -1.11
CA ILE A 19 24.86 -3.54 -0.52
C ILE A 19 23.74 -3.51 -1.56
N GLU A 20 23.47 -4.66 -2.20
CA GLU A 20 22.40 -4.82 -3.18
C GLU A 20 21.01 -4.62 -2.53
N MET A 21 20.29 -3.59 -2.97
CA MET A 21 19.00 -3.19 -2.42
C MET A 21 18.09 -2.54 -3.45
N GLY A 22 16.79 -2.45 -3.14
CA GLY A 22 15.84 -1.80 -4.03
C GLY A 22 14.46 -1.62 -3.43
N VAL A 23 13.55 -1.13 -4.26
CA VAL A 23 12.14 -0.93 -3.92
C VAL A 23 11.27 -1.51 -5.02
N MET A 24 10.25 -2.27 -4.63
CA MET A 24 9.25 -2.87 -5.52
C MET A 24 8.22 -1.82 -5.98
N ASN A 25 7.47 -2.12 -7.05
CA ASN A 25 6.40 -1.28 -7.60
C ASN A 25 5.24 -0.98 -6.63
N ASN A 26 5.07 -1.76 -5.56
CA ASN A 26 4.13 -1.49 -4.46
C ASN A 26 4.76 -0.72 -3.29
N GLY A 27 6.02 -0.28 -3.42
CA GLY A 27 6.76 0.45 -2.40
C GLY A 27 7.45 -0.43 -1.35
N THR A 28 7.33 -1.76 -1.42
CA THR A 28 8.02 -2.66 -0.49
C THR A 28 9.54 -2.56 -0.70
N PRO A 29 10.31 -2.14 0.32
CA PRO A 29 11.77 -2.16 0.25
C PRO A 29 12.28 -3.60 0.33
N TYR A 30 13.40 -3.88 -0.31
CA TYR A 30 14.03 -5.19 -0.25
C TYR A 30 15.56 -5.09 -0.29
N LEU A 31 16.22 -6.12 0.24
CA LEU A 31 17.62 -6.42 -0.05
C LEU A 31 17.71 -7.60 -1.00
N GLY A 32 18.72 -7.58 -1.86
CA GLY A 32 19.13 -8.80 -2.53
C GLY A 32 19.83 -9.74 -1.55
N ALA A 33 19.81 -11.04 -1.82
CA ALA A 33 20.51 -12.04 -0.98
C ALA A 33 21.99 -11.69 -0.73
N ARG A 34 22.67 -11.06 -1.71
CA ARG A 34 24.06 -10.60 -1.55
C ARG A 34 24.17 -9.38 -0.63
N GLY A 35 23.25 -8.42 -0.76
CA GLY A 35 23.20 -7.25 0.13
C GLY A 35 22.91 -7.64 1.58
N LEU A 36 21.98 -8.58 1.79
CA LEU A 36 21.71 -9.12 3.12
C LEU A 36 22.92 -9.88 3.70
N ALA A 37 23.62 -10.68 2.89
CA ALA A 37 24.85 -11.34 3.33
C ALA A 37 25.93 -10.35 3.79
N ALA A 38 26.09 -9.24 3.06
CA ALA A 38 27.00 -8.16 3.43
C ALA A 38 26.60 -7.49 4.75
N LEU A 39 25.30 -7.26 5.00
CA LEU A 39 24.83 -6.75 6.29
C LEU A 39 25.05 -7.72 7.45
N CYS A 40 24.85 -9.02 7.21
CA CYS A 40 25.07 -10.07 8.21
C CYS A 40 26.56 -10.35 8.47
N GLY A 41 27.46 -9.93 7.58
CA GLY A 41 28.88 -10.27 7.67
C GLY A 41 29.18 -11.74 7.37
N VAL A 42 28.39 -12.37 6.50
CA VAL A 42 28.55 -13.78 6.10
C VAL A 42 28.84 -13.91 4.61
N ALA A 43 29.38 -15.05 4.19
CA ALA A 43 29.61 -15.31 2.77
C ALA A 43 28.27 -15.30 1.98
N PRO A 44 28.21 -14.74 0.76
CA PRO A 44 26.97 -14.68 -0.03
C PRO A 44 26.27 -16.02 -0.23
N SER A 45 27.03 -17.11 -0.35
CA SER A 45 26.49 -18.47 -0.47
C SER A 45 25.61 -18.86 0.71
N VAL A 46 25.91 -18.39 1.92
CA VAL A 46 25.16 -18.72 3.14
C VAL A 46 23.71 -18.24 3.03
N ILE A 47 23.50 -17.01 2.58
CA ILE A 47 22.17 -16.41 2.44
C ILE A 47 21.49 -16.90 1.15
N ILE A 48 22.22 -17.03 0.04
CA ILE A 48 21.64 -17.53 -1.22
C ILE A 48 21.09 -18.95 -1.04
N THR A 49 21.86 -19.84 -0.43
CA THR A 49 21.42 -21.21 -0.15
C THR A 49 20.27 -21.22 0.86
N LEU A 50 20.34 -20.41 1.92
CA LEU A 50 19.24 -20.28 2.90
C LEU A 50 17.91 -19.96 2.21
N VAL A 51 17.93 -18.96 1.34
CA VAL A 51 16.73 -18.43 0.68
C VAL A 51 16.21 -19.39 -0.39
N LYS A 52 17.10 -19.98 -1.20
CA LYS A 52 16.72 -20.89 -2.28
C LYS A 52 16.14 -22.20 -1.77
N ASP A 53 16.74 -22.77 -0.73
CA ASP A 53 16.36 -24.09 -0.20
C ASP A 53 15.46 -23.96 1.06
N TRP A 54 14.89 -22.77 1.29
CA TRP A 54 14.07 -22.46 2.47
C TRP A 54 12.87 -23.41 2.60
N GLU A 55 11.98 -23.39 1.61
CA GLU A 55 10.72 -24.14 1.62
C GLU A 55 10.95 -25.65 1.54
N ALA A 56 11.99 -26.07 0.82
CA ALA A 56 12.27 -27.47 0.56
C ALA A 56 12.90 -28.20 1.75
N ASP A 57 13.72 -27.53 2.55
CA ASP A 57 14.54 -28.18 3.58
C ASP A 57 14.89 -27.24 4.74
N LEU A 58 15.49 -26.08 4.44
CA LEU A 58 16.20 -25.30 5.46
C LEU A 58 15.31 -24.64 6.50
N ARG A 59 14.03 -24.37 6.20
CA ARG A 59 13.04 -23.87 7.16
C ARG A 59 12.89 -24.81 8.37
N PHE A 60 12.92 -26.12 8.14
CA PHE A 60 12.67 -27.13 9.18
C PHE A 60 13.90 -27.47 10.02
N LYS A 61 15.07 -26.95 9.68
CA LYS A 61 16.32 -27.13 10.45
C LYS A 61 16.37 -26.14 11.61
N PRO A 62 17.17 -26.38 12.66
CA PRO A 62 17.23 -25.51 13.84
C PRO A 62 17.44 -24.01 13.52
N ARG A 63 18.34 -23.70 12.58
CA ARG A 63 18.55 -22.33 12.08
C ARG A 63 17.29 -21.76 11.43
N GLY A 64 16.59 -22.55 10.62
CA GLY A 64 15.37 -22.12 9.95
C GLY A 64 14.24 -21.87 10.93
N GLN A 65 14.05 -22.75 11.92
CA GLN A 65 13.04 -22.59 12.96
C GLN A 65 13.25 -21.33 13.80
N ALA A 66 14.51 -21.02 14.15
CA ALA A 66 14.84 -19.77 14.85
C ALA A 66 14.50 -18.53 14.00
N ILE A 67 14.90 -18.52 12.72
CA ILE A 67 14.58 -17.42 11.80
C ILE A 67 13.06 -17.31 11.56
N GLU A 68 12.36 -18.43 11.43
CA GLU A 68 10.90 -18.47 11.29
C GLU A 68 10.20 -17.84 12.49
N GLN A 69 10.64 -18.16 13.71
CA GLN A 69 10.10 -17.53 14.91
C GLN A 69 10.32 -16.02 14.91
N LEU A 70 11.52 -15.56 14.56
CA LEU A 70 11.83 -14.13 14.46
C LEU A 70 10.97 -13.42 13.39
N ILE A 71 10.71 -14.07 12.25
CA ILE A 71 9.82 -13.53 11.22
C ILE A 71 8.40 -13.37 11.76
N LEU A 72 7.87 -14.39 12.45
CA LEU A 72 6.54 -14.36 13.03
C LEU A 72 6.41 -13.28 14.13
N ASP A 73 7.42 -13.15 14.99
CA ASP A 73 7.45 -12.15 16.06
C ASP A 73 7.50 -10.72 15.51
N GLN A 74 8.10 -10.53 14.33
CA GLN A 74 8.12 -9.25 13.61
C GLN A 74 6.88 -9.03 12.71
N GLY A 75 5.89 -9.94 12.74
CA GLY A 75 4.64 -9.85 11.98
C GLY A 75 4.77 -10.18 10.49
N GLY A 76 5.83 -10.89 10.10
CA GLY A 76 6.08 -11.34 8.73
C GLY A 76 5.46 -12.70 8.40
N ASP A 77 5.58 -13.09 7.12
CA ASP A 77 5.18 -14.42 6.63
C ASP A 77 6.42 -15.29 6.35
N PRO A 78 6.64 -16.38 7.10
CA PRO A 78 7.76 -17.30 6.90
C PRO A 78 7.53 -18.31 5.77
N SER A 79 6.38 -18.27 5.07
CA SER A 79 6.07 -19.20 3.98
C SER A 79 7.14 -19.18 2.89
N SER A 80 7.63 -18.00 2.51
CA SER A 80 8.73 -17.81 1.57
C SER A 80 9.62 -16.64 1.99
N LEU A 81 10.94 -16.80 1.87
CA LEU A 81 11.88 -15.75 2.25
C LEU A 81 12.06 -14.66 1.19
N TYR A 82 11.71 -14.93 -0.08
CA TYR A 82 12.02 -14.02 -1.17
C TYR A 82 10.99 -14.03 -2.29
N VAL A 83 11.04 -12.96 -3.08
CA VAL A 83 10.35 -12.86 -4.37
C VAL A 83 11.41 -12.81 -5.48
N PRO A 84 11.33 -13.67 -6.52
CA PRO A 84 12.21 -13.56 -7.67
C PRO A 84 11.87 -12.30 -8.46
N ILE A 85 12.87 -11.47 -8.75
CA ILE A 85 12.71 -10.26 -9.57
C ILE A 85 13.71 -10.27 -10.72
N THR A 86 13.34 -9.66 -11.84
CA THR A 86 14.23 -9.46 -12.99
C THR A 86 14.56 -7.98 -13.12
N VAL A 87 15.86 -7.65 -13.12
CA VAL A 87 16.39 -6.31 -13.34
C VAL A 87 17.45 -6.41 -14.42
N ASP A 88 17.30 -5.65 -15.52
CA ASP A 88 18.24 -5.65 -16.66
C ASP A 88 18.59 -7.06 -17.18
N GLY A 89 17.58 -7.94 -17.24
CA GLY A 89 17.74 -9.33 -17.71
C GLY A 89 18.42 -10.27 -16.72
N LYS A 90 18.74 -9.82 -15.50
CA LYS A 90 19.30 -10.66 -14.42
C LYS A 90 18.26 -10.94 -13.36
N THR A 91 18.24 -12.17 -12.86
CA THR A 91 17.34 -12.59 -11.77
C THR A 91 17.99 -12.37 -10.41
N TYR A 92 17.24 -11.77 -9.49
CA TYR A 92 17.64 -11.53 -8.11
C TYR A 92 16.61 -12.14 -7.14
N HIS A 93 17.07 -12.39 -5.91
CA HIS A 93 16.23 -12.86 -4.81
C HIS A 93 15.93 -11.66 -3.91
N ALA A 94 14.77 -11.03 -4.09
CA ALA A 94 14.37 -9.87 -3.31
C ALA A 94 13.76 -10.32 -1.97
N ILE A 95 14.42 -9.98 -0.88
CA ILE A 95 14.01 -10.31 0.49
C ILE A 95 13.44 -9.03 1.11
N ASN A 96 12.19 -9.07 1.58
CA ASN A 96 11.53 -7.89 2.14
C ASN A 96 12.20 -7.43 3.46
N ASP A 97 11.89 -6.21 3.88
CA ASP A 97 12.46 -5.60 5.09
C ASP A 97 12.28 -6.45 6.36
N VAL A 98 11.10 -7.03 6.57
CA VAL A 98 10.81 -7.88 7.74
C VAL A 98 11.70 -9.12 7.77
N ASN A 99 11.73 -9.88 6.68
CA ASN A 99 12.54 -11.09 6.56
C ASN A 99 14.04 -10.77 6.63
N CYS A 100 14.48 -9.63 6.06
CA CYS A 100 15.85 -9.16 6.21
C CYS A 100 16.22 -8.89 7.67
N MET A 101 15.35 -8.22 8.42
CA MET A 101 15.60 -7.90 9.83
C MET A 101 15.64 -9.14 10.71
N ALA A 102 14.74 -10.11 10.50
CA ALA A 102 14.76 -11.39 11.20
C ALA A 102 16.04 -12.20 10.93
N ILE A 103 16.47 -12.30 9.66
CA ILE A 103 17.72 -12.99 9.31
C ILE A 103 18.93 -12.26 9.91
N LEU A 104 18.94 -10.93 9.87
CA LEU A 104 20.01 -10.13 10.46
C LEU A 104 20.06 -10.30 11.98
N GLU A 105 18.91 -10.34 12.65
CA GLU A 105 18.79 -10.57 14.10
C GLU A 105 19.37 -11.92 14.50
N TYR A 106 19.03 -12.97 13.75
CA TYR A 106 19.58 -14.30 13.98
C TYR A 106 21.12 -14.29 13.94
N TYR A 107 21.72 -13.68 12.91
CA TYR A 107 23.19 -13.59 12.85
C TYR A 107 23.78 -12.62 13.89
N ALA A 108 23.00 -11.67 14.41
CA ALA A 108 23.44 -10.76 15.45
C ALA A 108 23.45 -11.41 16.85
N PHE A 109 22.51 -12.32 17.15
CA PHE A 109 22.29 -12.78 18.53
C PHE A 109 22.13 -14.30 18.71
N GLU A 110 21.52 -15.01 17.76
CA GLU A 110 21.09 -16.40 17.97
C GLU A 110 21.93 -17.44 17.22
N SER A 111 22.71 -17.02 16.22
CA SER A 111 23.60 -17.93 15.51
C SER A 111 24.69 -18.48 16.45
N GLN A 112 25.17 -19.69 16.18
CA GLN A 112 26.21 -20.35 16.99
C GLN A 112 27.45 -19.46 17.20
N THR A 113 27.79 -18.66 16.20
CA THR A 113 28.84 -17.65 16.28
C THR A 113 28.27 -16.31 15.79
N PRO A 114 27.70 -15.50 16.71
CA PRO A 114 27.16 -14.20 16.37
C PRO A 114 28.18 -13.32 15.66
N GLN A 115 27.73 -12.66 14.59
CA GLN A 115 28.56 -11.79 13.78
C GLN A 115 28.57 -10.38 14.37
N GLU A 116 29.76 -9.86 14.65
CA GLU A 116 29.90 -8.50 15.17
C GLU A 116 29.35 -7.46 14.18
N GLN A 117 29.55 -7.70 12.87
CA GLN A 117 28.99 -6.88 11.81
C GLN A 117 27.44 -6.89 11.83
N ALA A 118 26.82 -8.07 11.94
CA ALA A 118 25.37 -8.18 12.07
C ALA A 118 24.87 -7.43 13.31
N THR A 119 25.55 -7.57 14.44
CA THR A 119 25.20 -6.87 15.70
C THR A 119 25.23 -5.36 15.54
N ARG A 120 26.31 -4.82 14.93
CA ARG A 120 26.47 -3.38 14.69
C ARG A 120 25.39 -2.86 13.73
N ASN A 121 25.15 -3.58 12.64
CA ASN A 121 24.15 -3.21 11.65
C ASN A 121 22.73 -3.29 12.20
N TYR A 122 22.38 -4.36 12.94
CA TYR A 122 21.09 -4.49 13.59
C TYR A 122 20.81 -3.32 14.53
N ARG A 123 21.78 -2.95 15.38
CA ARG A 123 21.66 -1.79 16.28
C ARG A 123 21.55 -0.46 15.53
N SER A 124 22.24 -0.31 14.41
CA SER A 124 22.13 0.88 13.56
C SER A 124 20.74 0.98 12.92
N LEU A 125 20.22 -0.14 12.42
CA LEU A 125 18.91 -0.22 11.76
C LEU A 125 17.73 -0.16 12.74
N ALA A 126 17.94 -0.56 14.00
CA ALA A 126 16.96 -0.33 15.06
C ALA A 126 16.74 1.18 15.33
N LYS A 127 17.74 2.03 15.06
CA LYS A 127 17.62 3.50 15.15
C LYS A 127 17.02 4.12 13.89
N LEU A 128 17.38 3.58 12.73
CA LEU A 128 16.98 4.03 11.41
C LEU A 128 16.45 2.82 10.66
N THR A 129 15.13 2.58 10.72
CA THR A 129 14.50 1.35 10.21
C THR A 129 15.06 0.93 8.85
N LEU A 130 15.17 -0.38 8.58
CA LEU A 130 15.72 -0.88 7.31
C LEU A 130 14.99 -0.30 6.09
N ARG A 131 13.69 -0.06 6.21
CA ARG A 131 12.90 0.65 5.20
C ARG A 131 13.44 2.05 4.91
N THR A 132 13.59 2.88 5.95
CA THR A 132 14.14 4.24 5.82
C THR A 132 15.54 4.20 5.22
N PHE A 133 16.38 3.29 5.70
CA PHE A 133 17.74 3.09 5.21
C PHE A 133 17.79 2.81 3.69
N ILE A 134 16.90 1.94 3.20
CA ILE A 134 16.81 1.58 1.77
C ILE A 134 16.25 2.75 0.95
N TYR A 135 15.21 3.42 1.43
CA TYR A 135 14.61 4.56 0.73
C TYR A 135 15.62 5.70 0.51
N GLU A 136 16.35 6.09 1.55
CA GLU A 136 17.39 7.13 1.45
C GLU A 136 18.48 6.75 0.45
N ARG A 137 18.98 5.51 0.50
CA ARG A 137 20.08 5.03 -0.36
C ARG A 137 19.69 4.77 -1.81
N THR A 138 18.43 4.46 -2.05
CA THR A 138 17.89 4.27 -3.40
C THR A 138 17.41 5.59 -4.02
N GLY A 139 17.38 6.67 -3.24
CA GLY A 139 16.73 7.93 -3.60
C GLY A 139 15.24 7.75 -3.86
N TYR A 140 14.62 6.72 -3.26
CA TYR A 140 13.21 6.47 -3.37
C TYR A 140 12.49 7.33 -2.34
N ASN A 141 11.72 8.31 -2.82
CA ASN A 141 10.75 8.99 -2.01
C ASN A 141 9.41 8.25 -2.16
N PRO A 142 8.81 7.74 -1.06
CA PRO A 142 7.45 7.19 -1.11
C PRO A 142 6.47 8.16 -1.78
N GLU A 143 6.64 9.46 -1.58
CA GLU A 143 5.80 10.49 -2.19
C GLU A 143 6.01 10.62 -3.71
N ASP A 144 7.19 10.30 -4.25
CA ASP A 144 7.43 10.31 -5.70
C ASP A 144 6.79 9.09 -6.38
N SER A 145 6.53 8.02 -5.62
CA SER A 145 5.79 6.85 -6.09
C SER A 145 4.28 6.95 -5.91
N LEU A 146 3.81 7.93 -5.12
CA LEU A 146 2.38 8.20 -5.04
C LEU A 146 1.93 8.75 -6.40
N PRO A 147 0.89 8.17 -7.03
CA PRO A 147 0.34 8.72 -8.26
C PRO A 147 0.11 10.22 -8.08
N GLN A 148 0.45 11.05 -9.08
CA GLN A 148 0.24 12.51 -9.03
C GLN A 148 -1.18 12.86 -8.53
N TYR A 149 -2.15 12.03 -8.90
CA TYR A 149 -3.54 12.19 -8.51
C TYR A 149 -3.82 11.97 -7.02
N TRP A 150 -3.01 11.16 -6.32
CA TRP A 150 -3.07 11.08 -4.85
C TRP A 150 -2.59 12.38 -4.21
N LYS A 151 -1.51 12.99 -4.73
CA LYS A 151 -1.05 14.31 -4.26
C LYS A 151 -2.15 15.35 -4.44
N THR A 152 -2.78 15.38 -5.63
CA THR A 152 -3.94 16.23 -5.90
C THR A 152 -5.12 15.95 -4.96
N PHE A 153 -5.43 14.68 -4.68
CA PHE A 153 -6.50 14.32 -3.74
C PHE A 153 -6.21 14.84 -2.32
N HIS A 154 -4.98 14.65 -1.85
CA HIS A 154 -4.54 15.13 -0.54
C HIS A 154 -4.59 16.66 -0.44
N GLU A 155 -4.07 17.37 -1.45
CA GLU A 155 -4.17 18.84 -1.51
C GLU A 155 -5.62 19.32 -1.54
N ARG A 156 -6.50 18.64 -2.30
CA ARG A 156 -7.94 18.93 -2.29
C ARG A 156 -8.57 18.70 -0.91
N ILE A 157 -8.11 17.76 -0.10
CA ILE A 157 -8.62 17.64 1.29
C ILE A 157 -8.22 18.88 2.10
N THR A 158 -6.96 19.32 1.99
CA THR A 158 -6.45 20.48 2.73
C THR A 158 -7.09 21.80 2.29
N LEU A 159 -7.31 21.99 0.98
CA LEU A 159 -7.89 23.22 0.42
C LEU A 159 -9.39 23.37 0.71
N ASN A 160 -10.07 22.29 1.11
CA ASN A 160 -11.53 22.25 1.24
C ASN A 160 -11.97 22.04 2.69
N GLU A 161 -11.50 22.90 3.58
CA GLU A 161 -11.99 22.95 4.96
C GLU A 161 -13.50 23.22 4.99
N LEU A 162 -14.24 22.35 5.67
CA LEU A 162 -15.70 22.42 5.71
C LEU A 162 -16.18 23.23 6.91
N PRO A 163 -17.30 23.97 6.78
CA PRO A 163 -17.96 24.59 7.90
C PRO A 163 -18.31 23.57 8.98
N SER A 164 -18.18 23.97 10.25
CA SER A 164 -18.59 23.14 11.38
C SER A 164 -20.05 22.67 11.22
N GLY A 165 -20.30 21.41 11.58
CA GLY A 165 -21.61 20.78 11.44
C GLY A 165 -21.89 20.17 10.06
N TYR A 166 -20.93 20.19 9.13
CA TYR A 166 -21.08 19.59 7.81
C TYR A 166 -19.94 18.64 7.44
N PHE A 167 -20.25 17.65 6.60
CA PHE A 167 -19.28 16.78 5.94
C PHE A 167 -19.46 16.81 4.41
N SER A 168 -18.46 16.34 3.67
CA SER A 168 -18.54 16.17 2.23
C SER A 168 -18.35 14.71 1.85
N ALA A 169 -19.04 14.27 0.78
CA ALA A 169 -18.79 12.92 0.27
C ALA A 169 -17.33 12.76 -0.20
N PHE A 170 -16.69 13.84 -0.66
CA PHE A 170 -15.29 13.83 -1.10
C PHE A 170 -14.31 13.52 0.05
N SER A 171 -14.47 14.16 1.21
CA SER A 171 -13.61 13.89 2.36
C SER A 171 -13.83 12.48 2.92
N GLU A 172 -15.06 11.99 2.94
CA GLU A 172 -15.37 10.67 3.51
C GLU A 172 -14.94 9.49 2.64
N ILE A 173 -14.66 9.68 1.35
CA ILE A 173 -14.13 8.59 0.50
C ILE A 173 -12.62 8.36 0.66
N ALA A 174 -11.93 9.11 1.53
CA ALA A 174 -10.48 8.98 1.70
C ALA A 174 -10.04 7.54 2.01
N ASN A 175 -10.80 6.82 2.86
CA ASN A 175 -10.50 5.42 3.16
C ASN A 175 -10.63 4.50 1.94
N LEU A 176 -11.65 4.72 1.10
CA LEU A 176 -11.81 3.97 -0.15
C LEU A 176 -10.62 4.21 -1.08
N VAL A 177 -10.17 5.45 -1.21
CA VAL A 177 -9.01 5.81 -2.04
C VAL A 177 -7.73 5.18 -1.50
N ILE A 178 -7.48 5.28 -0.19
CA ILE A 178 -6.29 4.68 0.43
C ILE A 178 -6.27 3.16 0.24
N SER A 179 -7.37 2.47 0.52
CA SER A 179 -7.49 1.02 0.34
C SER A 179 -7.32 0.63 -1.13
N GLY A 180 -7.88 1.42 -2.06
CA GLY A 180 -7.71 1.18 -3.49
C GLY A 180 -6.26 1.33 -3.94
N ILE A 181 -5.53 2.37 -3.49
CA ILE A 181 -4.10 2.55 -3.81
C ILE A 181 -3.29 1.36 -3.31
N ARG A 182 -3.53 0.94 -2.06
CA ARG A 182 -2.86 -0.23 -1.47
C ARG A 182 -3.19 -1.52 -2.22
N GLY A 183 -4.40 -1.64 -2.75
CA GLY A 183 -4.82 -2.73 -3.63
C GLY A 183 -4.29 -2.66 -5.06
N GLY A 184 -3.49 -1.64 -5.41
CA GLY A 184 -2.92 -1.46 -6.76
C GLY A 184 -3.83 -0.77 -7.77
N MET A 185 -4.87 -0.06 -7.32
CA MET A 185 -5.73 0.73 -8.21
C MET A 185 -4.97 1.95 -8.75
N PRO A 186 -4.87 2.11 -10.09
CA PRO A 186 -4.28 3.29 -10.68
C PRO A 186 -5.31 4.43 -10.61
N PHE A 187 -5.38 5.13 -9.47
CA PHE A 187 -6.20 6.34 -9.38
C PHE A 187 -5.61 7.44 -10.25
N ASP A 188 -6.40 7.91 -11.20
CA ASP A 188 -6.13 9.02 -12.10
C ASP A 188 -7.40 9.87 -12.28
N SER A 189 -7.33 10.86 -13.18
CA SER A 189 -8.46 11.75 -13.48
C SER A 189 -9.71 11.04 -14.00
N ASN A 190 -9.57 9.81 -14.49
CA ASN A 190 -10.65 9.00 -15.03
C ASN A 190 -11.13 7.94 -14.05
N THR A 191 -10.32 7.47 -13.10
CA THR A 191 -10.68 6.34 -12.23
C THR A 191 -11.11 6.76 -10.83
N MET A 192 -10.85 8.02 -10.40
CA MET A 192 -11.33 8.55 -9.13
C MET A 192 -12.87 8.51 -9.01
N PRO A 193 -13.44 7.84 -7.97
CA PRO A 193 -14.89 7.66 -7.85
C PRO A 193 -15.60 8.83 -7.18
N ASP A 194 -14.92 9.95 -6.89
CA ASP A 194 -15.47 11.10 -6.14
C ASP A 194 -16.80 11.61 -6.72
N ILE A 195 -16.87 11.83 -8.03
CA ILE A 195 -18.10 12.24 -8.72
C ILE A 195 -19.14 11.12 -8.68
N SER A 196 -18.73 9.86 -8.87
CA SER A 196 -19.64 8.72 -8.87
C SER A 196 -20.31 8.53 -7.51
N VAL A 197 -19.53 8.60 -6.42
CA VAL A 197 -20.02 8.55 -5.04
C VAL A 197 -20.93 9.73 -4.78
N GLY A 198 -20.49 10.94 -5.09
CA GLY A 198 -21.27 12.16 -4.85
C GLY A 198 -22.64 12.15 -5.56
N MET A 199 -22.70 11.69 -6.81
CA MET A 199 -23.94 11.53 -7.56
C MET A 199 -24.85 10.45 -6.96
N ALA A 200 -24.28 9.29 -6.62
CA ALA A 200 -25.04 8.18 -6.05
C ALA A 200 -25.61 8.54 -4.67
N TRP A 201 -24.81 9.20 -3.83
CA TRP A 201 -25.24 9.70 -2.52
C TRP A 201 -26.30 10.79 -2.67
N GLY A 202 -26.11 11.74 -3.59
CA GLY A 202 -27.08 12.79 -3.85
C GLY A 202 -28.45 12.25 -4.28
N LYS A 203 -28.48 11.15 -5.05
CA LYS A 203 -29.71 10.44 -5.41
C LYS A 203 -30.34 9.73 -4.21
N HIS A 204 -29.53 9.03 -3.41
CA HIS A 204 -30.01 8.35 -2.20
C HIS A 204 -30.56 9.34 -1.17
N TRP A 205 -29.90 10.48 -0.99
CA TRP A 205 -30.35 11.59 -0.16
C TRP A 205 -31.74 12.08 -0.54
N CYS A 206 -31.96 12.41 -1.81
CA CYS A 206 -33.27 12.87 -2.29
C CYS A 206 -34.34 11.78 -2.18
N GLY A 207 -33.99 10.52 -2.50
CA GLY A 207 -34.93 9.41 -2.48
C GLY A 207 -35.44 9.04 -1.09
N ASN A 208 -34.76 9.46 -0.02
CA ASN A 208 -35.14 9.20 1.37
C ASN A 208 -35.55 10.46 2.14
N SER A 209 -35.78 11.59 1.45
CA SER A 209 -36.14 12.88 2.06
C SER A 209 -35.23 13.30 3.22
N PHE A 210 -33.92 13.05 3.09
CA PHE A 210 -32.97 13.28 4.18
C PHE A 210 -32.79 14.75 4.57
N ASP A 211 -33.19 15.69 3.71
CA ASP A 211 -33.30 17.11 4.06
C ASP A 211 -34.25 17.34 5.26
N GLU A 212 -35.32 16.56 5.38
CA GLU A 212 -36.28 16.65 6.49
C GLU A 212 -35.75 15.97 7.76
N LYS A 213 -35.01 14.87 7.59
CA LYS A 213 -34.51 14.04 8.69
C LYS A 213 -33.26 14.59 9.36
N TYR A 214 -32.28 15.01 8.56
CA TYR A 214 -30.96 15.41 9.03
C TYR A 214 -30.68 16.90 8.83
N GLY A 215 -31.55 17.62 8.12
CA GLY A 215 -31.40 19.04 7.79
C GLY A 215 -30.89 19.27 6.37
N LEU A 216 -30.94 20.54 5.93
CA LEU A 216 -30.66 20.90 4.54
C LEU A 216 -29.18 20.72 4.19
N ARG A 217 -28.91 20.02 3.08
CA ARG A 217 -27.60 20.07 2.41
C ARG A 217 -27.33 21.44 1.81
N ARG A 218 -26.05 21.84 1.73
CA ARG A 218 -25.64 23.15 1.20
C ARG A 218 -24.62 23.01 0.09
N LYS A 219 -24.57 24.00 -0.80
CA LYS A 219 -23.50 24.11 -1.78
C LYS A 219 -22.30 24.81 -1.14
N HIS A 220 -21.12 24.23 -1.30
CA HIS A 220 -19.85 24.77 -0.86
C HIS A 220 -18.84 24.74 -2.01
N LEU A 221 -17.96 25.73 -2.08
CA LEU A 221 -16.94 25.79 -3.13
C LEU A 221 -15.95 24.64 -2.93
N HIS A 222 -15.72 23.85 -3.99
CA HIS A 222 -14.69 22.82 -4.01
C HIS A 222 -13.48 23.37 -4.76
N VAL A 223 -12.40 23.67 -4.05
CA VAL A 223 -11.16 24.24 -4.60
C VAL A 223 -10.24 23.13 -5.12
N PHE A 224 -9.72 23.31 -6.32
CA PHE A 224 -8.65 22.49 -6.89
C PHE A 224 -7.29 23.21 -6.79
N PRO A 225 -6.16 22.47 -6.80
CA PRO A 225 -4.84 23.07 -6.91
C PRO A 225 -4.71 23.96 -8.16
N GLU A 226 -3.90 25.01 -8.09
CA GLU A 226 -3.78 26.01 -9.17
C GLU A 226 -3.27 25.41 -10.49
N ASP A 227 -2.46 24.36 -10.41
CA ASP A 227 -1.90 23.63 -11.56
C ASP A 227 -2.85 22.55 -12.11
N PHE A 228 -4.01 22.35 -11.49
CA PHE A 228 -4.97 21.35 -11.90
C PHE A 228 -5.97 21.92 -12.93
N PRO A 229 -6.24 21.22 -14.06
CA PRO A 229 -6.99 21.78 -15.19
C PRO A 229 -8.49 22.00 -14.92
N GLN A 230 -9.01 21.54 -13.80
CA GLN A 230 -10.44 21.59 -13.49
C GLN A 230 -10.80 22.87 -12.72
N LYS A 231 -11.82 23.58 -13.20
CA LYS A 231 -12.39 24.74 -12.50
C LYS A 231 -13.11 24.32 -11.22
N ASP A 232 -12.97 25.13 -10.17
CA ASP A 232 -13.66 24.97 -8.88
C ASP A 232 -15.20 24.88 -9.03
N PRO A 233 -15.82 23.72 -8.71
CA PRO A 233 -17.26 23.57 -8.75
C PRO A 233 -17.90 23.83 -7.39
N MET A 234 -19.21 24.07 -7.39
CA MET A 234 -20.01 24.03 -6.15
C MET A 234 -20.42 22.58 -5.83
N ALA A 235 -19.80 21.98 -4.82
CA ALA A 235 -20.10 20.64 -4.32
C ALA A 235 -21.19 20.68 -3.23
N TRP A 236 -21.89 19.55 -3.05
CA TRP A 236 -22.84 19.41 -1.93
C TRP A 236 -22.08 19.02 -0.65
N ILE A 237 -22.36 19.72 0.43
CA ILE A 237 -22.00 19.37 1.81
C ILE A 237 -23.27 19.03 2.58
N TYR A 238 -23.16 18.11 3.51
CA TYR A 238 -24.28 17.47 4.19
C TYR A 238 -24.16 17.65 5.71
N PRO A 239 -25.27 17.82 6.45
CA PRO A 239 -25.23 17.89 7.92
C PRO A 239 -24.51 16.68 8.53
N VAL A 240 -23.67 16.91 9.54
CA VAL A 240 -22.86 15.87 10.20
C VAL A 240 -23.70 14.77 10.85
N GLU A 241 -24.95 15.07 11.20
CA GLU A 241 -25.93 14.15 11.74
C GLU A 241 -26.22 12.98 10.78
N ALA A 242 -26.06 13.19 9.48
CA ALA A 242 -26.23 12.15 8.46
C ALA A 242 -24.94 11.31 8.23
N LEU A 243 -23.83 11.61 8.91
CA LEU A 243 -22.54 10.96 8.62
C LEU A 243 -22.56 9.45 8.85
N GLY A 244 -23.19 9.00 9.95
CA GLY A 244 -23.35 7.57 10.21
C GLY A 244 -24.18 6.85 9.15
N GLU A 245 -25.18 7.55 8.58
CA GLU A 245 -26.00 7.05 7.48
C GLU A 245 -25.19 6.95 6.19
N PHE A 246 -24.40 7.98 5.88
CA PHE A 246 -23.50 7.97 4.74
C PHE A 246 -22.53 6.78 4.80
N ARG A 247 -21.90 6.54 5.96
CA ARG A 247 -20.94 5.44 6.10
C ARG A 247 -21.57 4.07 5.89
N ARG A 248 -22.73 3.81 6.51
CA ARG A 248 -23.49 2.57 6.27
C ARG A 248 -23.88 2.42 4.80
N TRP A 249 -24.42 3.48 4.19
CA TRP A 249 -24.77 3.47 2.78
C TRP A 249 -23.54 3.25 1.87
N MET A 250 -22.41 3.85 2.20
CA MET A 250 -21.17 3.73 1.45
C MET A 250 -20.72 2.26 1.42
N ASP A 251 -20.75 1.60 2.57
CA ASP A 251 -20.33 0.20 2.72
C ASP A 251 -21.35 -0.76 2.09
N ASP A 252 -22.61 -0.67 2.51
CA ASP A 252 -23.66 -1.65 2.19
C ASP A 252 -24.16 -1.52 0.75
N ILE A 253 -24.12 -0.31 0.18
CA ILE A 253 -24.71 -0.03 -1.13
C ILE A 253 -23.64 0.38 -2.13
N TYR A 254 -22.83 1.41 -1.84
CA TYR A 254 -21.90 1.90 -2.86
C TYR A 254 -20.77 0.90 -3.13
N VAL A 255 -20.00 0.54 -2.10
CA VAL A 255 -18.85 -0.37 -2.21
C VAL A 255 -19.29 -1.78 -2.57
N THR A 256 -20.35 -2.28 -1.94
CA THR A 256 -20.88 -3.63 -2.20
C THR A 256 -21.50 -3.78 -3.59
N GLU A 257 -22.36 -2.83 -4.02
CA GLU A 257 -23.19 -3.03 -5.22
C GLU A 257 -22.75 -2.19 -6.42
N LYS A 258 -22.27 -0.95 -6.20
CA LYS A 258 -22.08 0.03 -7.29
C LYS A 258 -20.64 0.14 -7.76
N PHE A 259 -19.69 -0.06 -6.86
CA PHE A 259 -18.28 0.17 -7.15
C PHE A 259 -17.73 -0.78 -8.22
N GLY A 260 -18.10 -2.06 -8.16
CA GLY A 260 -17.75 -3.01 -9.21
C GLY A 260 -18.31 -2.63 -10.58
N THR A 261 -19.54 -2.16 -10.65
CA THR A 261 -20.12 -1.64 -11.91
C THR A 261 -19.39 -0.40 -12.40
N TYR A 262 -19.04 0.52 -11.50
CA TYR A 262 -18.26 1.71 -11.81
C TYR A 262 -16.91 1.36 -12.46
N LEU A 263 -16.15 0.45 -11.84
CA LEU A 263 -14.84 0.02 -12.36
C LEU A 263 -14.96 -0.70 -13.71
N ASN A 264 -15.96 -1.59 -13.87
CA ASN A 264 -16.23 -2.25 -15.15
C ASN A 264 -16.51 -1.26 -16.29
N ASN A 265 -17.24 -0.19 -15.99
CA ASN A 265 -17.50 0.86 -16.98
C ASN A 265 -16.25 1.68 -17.32
N LYS A 266 -15.31 1.86 -16.37
CA LYS A 266 -14.03 2.52 -16.62
C LYS A 266 -13.06 1.64 -17.41
N ALA A 267 -13.02 0.34 -17.13
CA ALA A 267 -12.23 -0.64 -17.89
C ALA A 267 -12.67 -0.67 -19.37
N LYS A 268 -13.98 -0.71 -19.64
CA LYS A 268 -14.53 -0.64 -21.01
C LYS A 268 -14.14 0.63 -21.78
N LYS A 269 -13.83 1.72 -21.07
CA LYS A 269 -13.40 3.00 -21.65
C LYS A 269 -11.87 3.11 -21.78
N GLY A 270 -11.14 2.01 -21.55
CA GLY A 270 -9.67 1.97 -21.65
C GLY A 270 -8.93 2.61 -20.47
N GLY A 271 -9.64 3.00 -19.40
CA GLY A 271 -9.04 3.63 -18.22
C GLY A 271 -8.49 2.65 -17.19
N LEU A 272 -8.75 1.34 -17.36
CA LEU A 272 -8.25 0.26 -16.49
C LEU A 272 -7.90 -0.94 -17.37
N ASN A 273 -6.68 -0.97 -17.90
CA ASN A 273 -6.16 -2.10 -18.67
C ASN A 273 -5.35 -3.01 -17.74
N ASN A 274 -5.54 -4.33 -17.85
CA ASN A 274 -4.80 -5.34 -17.06
C ASN A 274 -4.99 -5.25 -15.54
N VAL A 275 -6.14 -4.74 -15.08
CA VAL A 275 -6.47 -4.65 -13.65
C VAL A 275 -7.58 -5.64 -13.31
N ASP A 276 -7.36 -6.47 -12.28
CA ASP A 276 -8.38 -7.38 -11.77
C ASP A 276 -9.42 -6.60 -10.95
N ILE A 277 -10.57 -6.34 -11.58
CA ILE A 277 -11.67 -5.58 -10.98
C ILE A 277 -12.25 -6.31 -9.76
N GLN A 278 -12.31 -7.64 -9.79
CA GLN A 278 -12.86 -8.39 -8.66
C GLN A 278 -11.96 -8.29 -7.44
N ALA A 279 -10.64 -8.45 -7.64
CA ALA A 279 -9.66 -8.27 -6.56
C ALA A 279 -9.70 -6.85 -5.98
N LEU A 280 -9.83 -5.82 -6.83
CA LEU A 280 -9.96 -4.43 -6.36
C LEU A 280 -11.23 -4.17 -5.56
N VAL A 281 -12.37 -4.69 -6.02
CA VAL A 281 -13.63 -4.58 -5.27
C VAL A 281 -13.50 -5.27 -3.92
N GLN A 282 -12.82 -6.42 -3.86
CA GLN A 282 -12.58 -7.14 -2.62
C GLN A 282 -11.63 -6.39 -1.68
N ALA A 283 -10.56 -5.78 -2.20
CA ALA A 283 -9.57 -5.05 -1.42
C ALA A 283 -10.12 -3.82 -0.69
N VAL A 284 -11.25 -3.28 -1.16
CA VAL A 284 -11.90 -2.12 -0.56
C VAL A 284 -13.14 -2.48 0.27
N GLN A 285 -13.52 -3.76 0.34
CA GLN A 285 -14.64 -4.16 1.19
C GLN A 285 -14.28 -3.94 2.67
N PRO A 286 -15.22 -3.40 3.47
CA PRO A 286 -15.00 -3.29 4.91
C PRO A 286 -14.90 -4.68 5.55
N ALA A 287 -13.99 -4.84 6.50
CA ALA A 287 -13.94 -6.02 7.34
C ALA A 287 -15.23 -6.10 8.17
N ARG A 288 -16.01 -7.17 7.99
CA ARG A 288 -17.22 -7.42 8.78
C ARG A 288 -16.82 -8.28 9.98
N LEU A 289 -17.00 -7.73 11.17
CA LEU A 289 -16.85 -8.48 12.42
C LEU A 289 -18.09 -9.37 12.57
N ASN A 290 -17.86 -10.69 12.62
CA ASN A 290 -18.91 -11.68 12.91
C ASN A 290 -19.21 -11.72 14.41
#